data_AF-A0A224YN76-F1
#
_entry.id   AF-A0A224YN76-F1
#
_cell.length_a   1.000
_cell.length_b   1.000
_cell.length_c   1.000
_cell.angle_alpha   90.00
_cell.angle_beta   90.00
_cell.angle_gamma   90.00
#
_symmetry.space_group_name_H-M   'P 1'
#
loop_
_entity.id
_entity.type
_entity.pdbx_description
1 polymer ?
#
loop_
_entity_poly.entity_id
_entity_poly.type
_entity_poly.pdbx_seq_one_letter_code
_entity_poly.pdbx_strand_id
1 'polypeptide(L)'
;MTSLEFFIDAKNKINDSCTYNDPGHYGFVNETILQDTGTSHAVFWGTDGVVISVSSTINGYFGSLVRTNSGVLLNNEMDDFSTPGKVNMYSVEASQANYIEPGKRPMSSMAPMIIVNDDGKVVLAIGGTGGSKITSGIAMVTMRNLWQDYNIKEAIDQP
;
A
#
# COMPACT_ATOMS: atom_id res chain seq x y z
N MET A 1 -5.10 5.21 -14.54
CA MET A 1 -3.77 5.50 -13.97
C MET A 1 -2.66 4.54 -14.43
N THR A 2 -2.93 3.51 -15.23
CA THR A 2 -1.89 2.57 -15.72
C THR A 2 -1.62 2.67 -17.23
N SER A 3 -2.23 3.64 -17.90
CA SER A 3 -2.02 3.90 -19.34
C SER A 3 -0.68 4.58 -19.61
N LEU A 4 -0.13 4.38 -20.82
CA LEU A 4 1.08 5.07 -21.28
C LEU A 4 0.96 6.61 -21.20
N GLU A 5 -0.19 7.16 -21.54
CA GLU A 5 -0.45 8.60 -21.45
C GLU A 5 -0.28 9.13 -20.02
N PHE A 6 -0.94 8.49 -19.06
CA PHE A 6 -0.79 8.80 -17.63
C PHE A 6 0.67 8.67 -17.17
N PHE A 7 1.40 7.65 -17.61
CA PHE A 7 2.82 7.51 -17.30
C PHE A 7 3.65 8.69 -17.83
N ILE A 8 3.41 9.11 -19.08
CA ILE A 8 4.10 10.26 -19.68
C ILE A 8 3.79 11.54 -18.90
N ASP A 9 2.52 11.76 -18.55
CA ASP A 9 2.11 12.93 -17.76
C ASP A 9 2.77 12.96 -16.37
N ALA A 10 2.78 11.83 -15.67
CA ALA A 10 3.45 11.70 -14.38
C ALA A 10 4.98 11.92 -14.49
N LYS A 11 5.62 11.34 -15.51
CA LYS A 11 7.06 11.50 -15.77
C LYS A 11 7.44 12.95 -16.02
N ASN A 12 6.63 13.69 -16.77
CA ASN A 12 6.90 15.10 -17.09
C ASN A 12 6.84 16.03 -15.86
N LYS A 13 6.29 15.57 -14.72
CA LYS A 13 6.27 16.32 -13.46
C LYS A 13 7.55 16.13 -12.63
N ILE A 14 8.41 15.18 -12.98
CA ILE A 14 9.67 14.90 -12.28
C ILE A 14 10.73 15.91 -12.73
N ASN A 15 11.44 16.51 -11.78
CA ASN A 15 12.54 17.43 -12.03
C ASN A 15 13.80 16.95 -11.30
N ASP A 16 14.86 16.64 -12.05
CA ASP A 16 16.10 16.09 -11.48
C ASP A 16 16.84 17.09 -10.57
N SER A 17 16.53 18.38 -10.65
CA SER A 17 17.16 19.44 -9.87
C SER A 17 16.40 19.81 -8.59
N CYS A 18 15.12 19.45 -8.46
CA CYS A 18 14.32 19.81 -7.29
C CYS A 18 13.08 18.93 -7.06
N THR A 19 12.61 18.93 -5.81
CA THR A 19 11.30 18.40 -5.44
C THR A 19 10.37 19.57 -5.12
N TYR A 20 9.18 19.57 -5.70
CA TYR A 20 8.13 20.53 -5.36
C TYR A 20 7.51 20.20 -4.00
N ASN A 21 7.36 21.21 -3.14
CA ASN A 21 6.77 21.05 -1.80
C ASN A 21 5.25 20.96 -1.82
N ASP A 22 4.60 21.42 -2.89
CA ASP A 22 3.16 21.31 -3.08
C ASP A 22 2.84 19.89 -3.62
N PRO A 23 2.15 19.02 -2.86
CA PRO A 23 1.77 17.69 -3.34
C PRO A 23 0.85 17.75 -4.56
N GLY A 24 0.08 18.84 -4.72
CA GLY A 24 -0.81 19.06 -5.85
C GLY A 24 -0.07 19.05 -7.19
N HIS A 25 1.21 19.45 -7.22
CA HIS A 25 2.09 19.36 -8.39
C HIS A 25 2.15 17.94 -8.97
N TYR A 26 2.21 16.93 -8.10
CA TYR A 26 2.28 15.51 -8.51
C TYR A 26 0.91 14.88 -8.78
N GLY A 27 -0.16 15.68 -8.75
CA GLY A 27 -1.54 15.20 -8.89
C GLY A 27 -2.11 14.60 -7.61
N PHE A 28 -1.49 14.83 -6.46
CA PHE A 28 -2.07 14.45 -5.17
C PHE A 28 -3.22 15.40 -4.86
N VAL A 29 -4.45 14.88 -4.97
CA VAL A 29 -5.66 15.61 -4.59
C VAL A 29 -6.42 14.79 -3.56
N ASN A 30 -6.64 15.39 -2.39
CA ASN A 30 -7.62 14.95 -1.41
C ASN A 30 -7.48 13.50 -0.92
N GLU A 31 -6.32 13.13 -0.38
CA GLU A 31 -6.21 11.90 0.41
C GLU A 31 -5.73 12.20 1.83
N THR A 32 -6.54 11.78 2.81
CA THR A 32 -6.09 11.70 4.19
C THR A 32 -5.12 10.53 4.27
N ILE A 33 -3.84 10.81 4.57
CA ILE A 33 -2.90 9.76 4.93
C ILE A 33 -3.31 9.29 6.33
N LEU A 34 -3.98 8.15 6.37
CA LEU A 34 -4.27 7.49 7.63
C LEU A 34 -3.01 6.77 8.10
N GLN A 35 -2.79 6.83 9.41
CA GLN A 35 -1.68 6.17 10.05
C GLN A 35 -2.18 4.83 10.60
N ASP A 36 -2.35 3.85 9.71
CA ASP A 36 -2.67 2.48 10.06
C ASP A 36 -1.39 1.69 10.37
N THR A 37 -1.45 0.90 11.45
CA THR A 37 -0.35 0.03 11.90
C THR A 37 -0.95 -1.26 12.42
N GLY A 38 -0.49 -2.43 11.97
CA GLY A 38 -1.06 -3.72 12.41
C GLY A 38 -1.27 -4.77 11.32
N THR A 39 -0.88 -4.48 10.08
CA THR A 39 -0.87 -5.45 8.98
C THR A 39 0.22 -6.52 9.17
N SER A 40 -0.08 -7.76 8.80
CA SER A 40 0.89 -8.84 8.61
C SER A 40 0.88 -9.30 7.16
N HIS A 41 2.05 -9.65 6.64
CA HIS A 41 2.21 -10.17 5.29
C HIS A 41 3.03 -11.46 5.30
N ALA A 42 2.65 -12.42 4.46
CA ALA A 42 3.39 -13.66 4.27
C ALA A 42 3.36 -14.10 2.81
N VAL A 43 4.45 -14.73 2.39
CA VAL A 43 4.59 -15.39 1.10
C VAL A 43 4.87 -16.86 1.34
N PHE A 44 4.14 -17.71 0.62
CA PHE A 44 4.37 -19.15 0.58
C PHE A 44 4.73 -19.55 -0.85
N TRP A 45 5.87 -20.19 -1.03
CA TRP A 45 6.34 -20.67 -2.32
C TRP A 45 6.55 -22.18 -2.25
N GLY A 46 5.59 -22.92 -2.79
CA GLY A 46 5.58 -24.38 -2.80
C GLY A 46 6.55 -24.96 -3.82
N THR A 47 7.08 -26.14 -3.54
CA THR A 47 7.94 -26.90 -4.47
C THR A 47 7.19 -27.41 -5.70
N ASP A 48 5.86 -27.44 -5.63
CA ASP A 48 4.93 -27.74 -6.73
C ASP A 48 4.70 -26.53 -7.67
N GLY A 49 5.33 -25.39 -7.38
CA GLY A 49 5.21 -24.17 -8.17
C GLY A 49 4.03 -23.28 -7.75
N VAL A 50 3.25 -23.67 -6.73
CA VAL A 50 2.17 -22.82 -6.19
C VAL A 50 2.79 -21.68 -5.37
N VAL A 51 2.42 -20.44 -5.71
CA VAL A 51 2.87 -19.24 -4.98
C VAL A 51 1.67 -18.49 -4.43
N ILE A 52 1.70 -18.20 -3.14
CA ILE A 52 0.65 -17.47 -2.42
C ILE A 52 1.28 -16.24 -1.78
N SER A 53 0.75 -15.07 -2.10
CA SER A 53 1.08 -13.80 -1.45
C SER A 53 -0.15 -13.30 -0.73
N VAL A 54 -0.08 -13.16 0.61
CA VAL A 54 -1.24 -12.85 1.44
C VAL A 54 -0.93 -11.76 2.46
N SER A 55 -1.81 -10.77 2.53
CA SER A 55 -1.82 -9.73 3.57
C SER A 55 -3.09 -9.84 4.39
N SER A 56 -2.97 -9.64 5.71
CA SER A 56 -4.10 -9.61 6.63
C SER A 56 -3.90 -8.53 7.68
N THR A 57 -5.00 -7.96 8.18
CA THR A 57 -4.99 -6.86 9.14
C THR A 57 -6.26 -6.87 9.98
N ILE A 58 -6.18 -6.23 11.15
CA ILE A 58 -7.34 -5.80 11.95
C ILE A 58 -7.37 -4.28 12.08
N ASN A 59 -6.76 -3.60 11.11
CA ASN A 59 -6.30 -2.22 11.09
C ASN A 59 -5.24 -1.94 12.16
N GLY A 60 -5.61 -1.29 13.26
CA GLY A 60 -4.69 -0.88 14.33
C GLY A 60 -4.08 -2.08 15.09
N TYR A 61 -3.01 -1.85 15.86
CA TYR A 61 -2.56 -2.85 16.82
C TYR A 61 -3.70 -3.21 17.79
N PHE A 62 -4.04 -4.50 17.85
CA PHE A 62 -5.21 -5.01 18.59
C PHE A 62 -6.58 -4.49 18.11
N GLY A 63 -6.64 -3.90 16.92
CA GLY A 63 -7.85 -3.44 16.25
C GLY A 63 -8.64 -2.43 17.06
N SER A 64 -9.92 -2.71 17.29
CA SER A 64 -10.81 -1.88 18.11
C SER A 64 -10.54 -1.93 19.61
N LEU A 65 -9.56 -2.73 20.07
CA LEU A 65 -9.34 -3.07 21.48
C LEU A 65 -10.50 -3.85 22.12
N VAL A 66 -11.45 -4.33 21.31
CA VAL A 66 -12.59 -5.14 21.74
C VAL A 66 -12.33 -6.60 21.42
N ARG A 67 -12.58 -7.47 22.40
CA ARG A 67 -12.53 -8.92 22.25
C ARG A 67 -13.92 -9.53 22.45
N THR A 68 -14.25 -10.52 21.65
CA THR A 68 -15.40 -11.40 21.88
C THR A 68 -15.13 -12.34 23.06
N ASN A 69 -16.20 -12.91 23.62
CA ASN A 69 -16.08 -13.92 24.69
C ASN A 69 -15.22 -15.12 24.28
N SER A 70 -15.23 -15.49 22.99
CA SER A 70 -14.47 -16.63 22.45
C SER A 70 -12.98 -16.36 22.26
N GLY A 71 -12.51 -15.11 22.35
CA GLY A 71 -11.08 -14.80 22.13
C GLY A 71 -10.77 -13.94 20.92
N VAL A 72 -11.73 -13.76 20.01
CA VAL A 72 -11.50 -13.05 18.75
C VAL A 72 -11.44 -11.54 19.00
N LEU A 73 -10.34 -10.90 18.58
CA LEU A 73 -10.21 -9.45 18.54
C LEU A 73 -11.00 -8.89 17.36
N LEU A 74 -11.73 -7.80 17.57
CA LEU A 74 -12.50 -7.13 16.53
C LEU A 74 -11.66 -6.01 15.89
N ASN A 75 -11.68 -5.92 14.56
CA ASN A 75 -10.98 -4.86 13.83
C ASN A 75 -11.59 -3.47 14.09
N ASN A 76 -10.86 -2.43 13.73
CA ASN A 76 -11.36 -1.06 13.60
C ASN A 76 -11.22 -0.54 12.16
N GLU A 77 -11.48 -1.38 11.16
CA GLU A 77 -11.24 -1.05 9.74
C GLU A 77 -12.07 0.14 9.24
N MET A 78 -13.19 0.45 9.90
CA MET A 78 -14.01 1.61 9.55
C MET A 78 -13.25 2.95 9.67
N ASP A 79 -12.13 2.97 10.39
CA ASP A 79 -11.22 4.12 10.48
C ASP A 79 -10.56 4.47 9.13
N ASP A 80 -10.47 3.51 8.20
CA ASP A 80 -9.90 3.71 6.86
C ASP A 80 -10.79 4.56 5.94
N PHE A 81 -12.04 4.83 6.33
CA PHE A 81 -12.89 5.76 5.58
C PHE A 81 -12.46 7.21 5.79
N SER A 82 -12.51 7.97 4.70
CA SER A 82 -12.43 9.42 4.73
C SER A 82 -13.65 10.02 5.43
N THR A 83 -13.43 10.97 6.33
CA THR A 83 -14.49 11.69 7.04
C THR A 83 -14.70 13.06 6.39
N PRO A 84 -15.92 13.38 5.89
CA PRO A 84 -16.20 14.70 5.31
C PRO A 84 -15.82 15.83 6.28
N GLY A 85 -15.07 16.82 5.79
CA GLY A 85 -14.64 17.99 6.58
C GLY A 85 -13.46 17.75 7.52
N LYS A 86 -12.92 16.53 7.59
CA LYS A 86 -11.65 16.25 8.31
C LYS A 86 -10.48 16.48 7.35
N VAL A 87 -9.54 17.31 7.76
CA VAL A 87 -8.32 17.62 7.01
C VAL A 87 -7.13 16.95 7.70
N ASN A 88 -6.19 16.38 6.95
CA ASN A 88 -5.02 15.71 7.52
C ASN A 88 -3.96 16.72 8.04
N MET A 89 -2.86 16.22 8.62
CA MET A 89 -1.79 17.07 9.19
C MET A 89 -1.05 17.96 8.17
N TYR A 90 -1.27 17.75 6.86
CA TYR A 90 -0.70 18.50 5.75
C TYR A 90 -1.73 19.41 5.07
N SER A 91 -2.85 19.70 5.73
CA SER A 91 -3.95 20.52 5.18
C SER A 91 -4.63 19.92 3.95
N VAL A 92 -4.54 18.60 3.74
CA VAL A 92 -5.20 17.92 2.61
C VAL A 92 -6.58 17.40 3.00
N GLU A 93 -7.58 17.72 2.18
CA GLU A 93 -8.98 17.33 2.39
C GLU A 93 -9.20 15.82 2.26
N ALA A 94 -10.30 15.34 2.84
CA ALA A 94 -10.71 13.95 2.79
C ALA A 94 -11.18 13.52 1.38
N SER A 95 -10.90 12.28 1.00
CA SER A 95 -11.29 11.76 -0.33
C SER A 95 -12.76 11.45 -0.37
N GLN A 96 -13.53 12.16 -1.20
CA GLN A 96 -14.95 11.90 -1.40
C GLN A 96 -15.20 10.47 -1.89
N ALA A 97 -14.32 9.94 -2.74
CA ALA A 97 -14.42 8.58 -3.24
C ALA A 97 -14.34 7.53 -2.12
N ASN A 98 -13.69 7.86 -1.00
CA ASN A 98 -13.56 7.01 0.18
C ASN A 98 -14.42 7.49 1.36
N TYR A 99 -15.50 8.25 1.13
CA TYR A 99 -16.47 8.52 2.20
C TYR A 99 -17.24 7.27 2.60
N ILE A 100 -17.60 7.21 3.89
CA ILE A 100 -18.37 6.12 4.50
C ILE A 100 -19.79 6.05 3.95
N GLU A 101 -20.20 4.85 3.53
CA GLU A 101 -21.56 4.54 3.06
C GLU A 101 -21.98 3.13 3.52
N PRO A 102 -23.28 2.88 3.74
CA PRO A 102 -23.75 1.54 4.11
C PRO A 102 -23.35 0.46 3.10
N GLY A 103 -22.74 -0.62 3.58
CA GLY A 103 -22.30 -1.75 2.75
C GLY A 103 -21.04 -1.49 1.91
N LYS A 104 -20.50 -0.26 1.91
CA LYS A 104 -19.23 0.06 1.26
C LYS A 104 -18.07 -0.52 2.07
N ARG A 105 -16.98 -0.87 1.38
CA ARG A 105 -15.72 -1.28 2.00
C ARG A 105 -14.74 -0.11 2.00
N PRO A 106 -13.99 0.12 3.08
CA PRO A 106 -12.99 1.18 3.12
C PRO A 106 -11.84 0.86 2.16
N MET A 107 -11.15 1.92 1.70
CA MET A 107 -9.93 1.79 0.92
C MET A 107 -8.81 1.19 1.77
N SER A 108 -8.06 0.23 1.22
CA SER A 108 -6.90 -0.37 1.88
C SER A 108 -5.62 -0.11 1.10
N SER A 109 -4.51 0.06 1.82
CA SER A 109 -3.16 0.17 1.24
C SER A 109 -2.47 -1.19 1.03
N MET A 110 -3.12 -2.30 1.41
CA MET A 110 -2.55 -3.63 1.21
C MET A 110 -2.33 -3.93 -0.28
N ALA A 111 -1.12 -4.35 -0.62
CA ALA A 111 -0.74 -4.74 -1.97
C ALA A 111 0.06 -6.05 -1.97
N PRO A 112 -0.58 -7.21 -1.75
CA PRO A 112 0.04 -8.51 -2.01
C PRO A 112 0.23 -8.69 -3.52
N MET A 113 1.46 -8.94 -3.96
CA MET A 113 1.84 -9.03 -5.37
C MET A 113 2.55 -10.34 -5.69
N ILE A 114 2.30 -10.83 -6.89
CA ILE A 114 3.05 -11.87 -7.58
C ILE A 114 3.45 -11.30 -8.93
N ILE A 115 4.74 -11.29 -9.21
CA ILE A 115 5.33 -10.74 -10.44
C ILE A 115 5.82 -11.91 -11.28
N VAL A 116 5.44 -11.89 -12.56
CA VAL A 116 5.80 -12.90 -13.54
C VAL A 116 6.65 -12.29 -14.65
N ASN A 117 7.53 -13.08 -15.26
CA ASN A 117 8.23 -12.69 -16.48
C ASN A 117 7.36 -12.93 -17.73
N ASP A 118 7.91 -12.61 -18.90
CA ASP A 118 7.22 -12.78 -20.20
C ASP A 118 6.86 -14.24 -20.52
N ASP A 119 7.60 -15.21 -19.94
CA ASP A 119 7.30 -16.64 -20.05
C ASP A 119 6.21 -17.11 -19.07
N GLY A 120 5.66 -16.21 -18.24
CA GLY A 120 4.67 -16.51 -17.21
C GLY A 120 5.23 -17.18 -15.95
N LYS A 121 6.57 -17.23 -15.78
CA LYS A 121 7.20 -17.75 -14.56
C LYS A 121 7.21 -16.71 -13.47
N VAL A 122 6.87 -17.10 -12.24
CA VAL A 122 6.99 -16.21 -11.07
C VAL A 122 8.45 -15.89 -10.81
N VAL A 123 8.77 -14.60 -10.77
CA VAL A 123 10.13 -14.08 -10.51
C VAL A 123 10.23 -13.39 -9.15
N LEU A 124 9.11 -12.87 -8.63
CA LEU A 124 9.05 -12.26 -7.31
C LEU A 124 7.65 -12.40 -6.73
N ALA A 125 7.55 -12.71 -5.45
CA ALA A 125 6.32 -12.58 -4.68
C ALA A 125 6.61 -11.73 -3.45
N ILE A 126 5.82 -10.69 -3.24
CA ILE A 126 6.11 -9.64 -2.27
C ILE A 126 4.81 -8.99 -1.79
N GLY A 127 4.89 -8.39 -0.61
CA GLY A 127 3.91 -7.47 -0.06
C GLY A 127 4.57 -6.76 1.12
N GLY A 128 3.78 -6.04 1.90
CA GLY A 128 4.34 -5.23 2.98
C GLY A 128 3.38 -5.02 4.14
N THR A 129 3.93 -4.40 5.18
CA THR A 129 3.23 -3.96 6.38
C THR A 129 3.52 -2.47 6.60
N GLY A 130 2.75 -1.81 7.47
CA GLY A 130 2.97 -0.39 7.78
C GLY A 130 2.07 0.56 6.99
N GLY A 131 0.94 0.03 6.53
CA GLY A 131 -0.19 0.84 6.14
C GLY A 131 0.00 1.63 4.86
N SER A 132 -0.25 2.93 4.89
CA SER A 132 0.00 3.85 3.75
C SER A 132 1.44 3.79 3.18
N LYS A 133 2.41 3.25 3.92
CA LYS A 133 3.79 3.04 3.44
C LYS A 133 3.99 1.76 2.62
N ILE A 134 3.01 0.85 2.58
CA ILE A 134 3.14 -0.43 1.89
C ILE A 134 3.46 -0.22 0.41
N THR A 135 2.70 0.65 -0.27
CA THR A 135 2.84 0.88 -1.72
C THR A 135 4.23 1.38 -2.10
N SER A 136 4.75 2.40 -1.40
CA SER A 136 6.08 2.93 -1.68
C SER A 136 7.18 1.95 -1.28
N GLY A 137 7.03 1.26 -0.14
CA GLY A 137 7.98 0.25 0.33
C GLY A 137 8.16 -0.90 -0.66
N ILE A 138 7.06 -1.54 -1.09
CA ILE A 138 7.15 -2.66 -2.03
C ILE A 138 7.63 -2.22 -3.42
N ALA A 139 7.32 -0.99 -3.85
CA ALA A 139 7.83 -0.46 -5.11
C ALA A 139 9.36 -0.30 -5.07
N MET A 140 9.92 0.23 -3.98
CA MET A 140 11.36 0.35 -3.80
C MET A 140 12.06 -1.01 -3.77
N VAL A 141 11.54 -1.98 -3.00
CA VAL A 141 12.13 -3.33 -2.92
C VAL A 141 12.05 -4.03 -4.28
N THR A 142 10.93 -3.90 -4.98
CA THR A 142 10.74 -4.48 -6.32
C THR A 142 11.73 -3.88 -7.32
N MET A 143 11.89 -2.57 -7.34
CA MET A 143 12.87 -1.88 -8.19
C MET A 143 14.30 -2.35 -7.91
N ARG A 144 14.68 -2.43 -6.63
CA ARG A 144 16.01 -2.90 -6.22
C ARG A 144 16.27 -4.33 -6.70
N ASN A 145 15.31 -5.22 -6.49
CA ASN A 145 15.46 -6.62 -6.83
C ASN A 145 15.44 -6.90 -8.34
N LEU A 146 14.60 -6.19 -9.10
CA LEU A 146 14.43 -6.44 -10.53
C LEU A 146 15.34 -5.60 -11.42
N TRP A 147 15.76 -4.40 -11.00
CA TRP A 147 16.49 -3.45 -11.86
C TRP A 147 17.88 -3.06 -11.34
N GLN A 148 18.20 -3.31 -10.06
CA GLN A 148 19.47 -2.88 -9.47
C GLN A 148 20.34 -4.05 -8.99
N ASP A 149 20.02 -5.27 -9.44
CA ASP A 149 20.76 -6.51 -9.16
C ASP A 149 20.88 -6.91 -7.67
N TYR A 150 20.04 -6.35 -6.79
CA TYR A 150 19.99 -6.77 -5.38
C TYR A 150 19.29 -8.12 -5.26
N ASN A 151 19.82 -9.02 -4.43
CA ASN A 151 19.02 -10.17 -4.02
C ASN A 151 17.87 -9.73 -3.08
N ILE A 152 16.86 -10.57 -2.88
CA ILE A 152 15.65 -10.18 -2.15
C ILE A 152 15.92 -9.73 -0.70
N LYS A 153 16.90 -10.36 -0.03
CA LYS A 153 17.28 -9.97 1.33
C LYS A 153 17.91 -8.58 1.34
N GLU A 154 18.86 -8.35 0.45
CA GLU A 154 19.53 -7.05 0.36
C GLU A 154 18.53 -5.95 -0.01
N ALA A 155 17.63 -6.21 -0.96
CA ALA A 155 16.61 -5.25 -1.38
C ALA A 155 15.70 -4.80 -0.22
N ILE A 156 15.37 -5.72 0.69
CA ILE A 156 14.56 -5.47 1.90
C ILE A 156 15.38 -4.75 2.99
N ASP A 157 16.63 -5.15 3.20
CA ASP A 157 17.48 -4.61 4.28
C ASP A 157 17.99 -3.18 3.98
N GLN A 158 17.94 -2.74 2.73
CA GLN A 158 18.33 -1.38 2.34
C GLN A 158 17.37 -0.33 2.93
N PRO A 159 17.89 0.81 3.44
CA PRO A 159 17.08 1.90 4.01
C PRO A 159 15.98 2.44 3.10
#